data_AF-A0A351Y4I9-F1
#
_entry.id   AF-A0A351Y4I9-F1
#
_cell.length_a   1.000
_cell.length_b   1.000
_cell.length_c   1.000
_cell.angle_alpha   90.00
_cell.angle_beta   90.00
_cell.angle_gamma   90.00
#
_symmetry.space_group_name_H-M   'P 1'
#
loop_
_entity.id
_entity.type
_entity.pdbx_description
1 polymer ?
#
loop_
_entity_poly.entity_id
_entity_poly.type
_entity_poly.pdbx_seq_one_letter_code
_entity_poly.pdbx_strand_id
1 'polypeptide(L)'
;MLTIDSLVEKGFQPLDFRYLCLTAHYRNFLDFSEELMQTAQNSRNNLIKKMQKLFDTHTKIIIDFDHAMPYEKLKDKINSKYV
;
A
#
# COMPACT_ATOMS: atom_id res chain seq x y z
N MET A 1 -4.88 -23.77 7.20
CA MET A 1 -3.87 -22.84 7.73
C MET A 1 -3.94 -21.57 6.90
N LEU A 2 -3.95 -20.39 7.52
CA LEU A 2 -3.95 -19.12 6.77
C LEU A 2 -2.52 -18.79 6.34
N THR A 3 -2.26 -18.78 5.03
CA THR A 3 -1.00 -18.33 4.43
C THR A 3 -1.28 -17.22 3.41
N ILE A 4 -0.26 -16.45 3.05
CA ILE A 4 -0.40 -15.45 1.99
C ILE A 4 -0.79 -16.12 0.67
N ASP A 5 -0.21 -17.29 0.36
CA ASP A 5 -0.55 -18.04 -0.85
C ASP A 5 -2.04 -18.45 -0.86
N SER A 6 -2.57 -18.90 0.29
CA SER A 6 -4.00 -19.24 0.40
C SER A 6 -4.93 -18.02 0.21
N LEU A 7 -4.46 -16.81 0.51
CA LEU A 7 -5.21 -15.58 0.22
C LEU A 7 -5.18 -15.24 -1.27
N VAL A 8 -4.05 -15.48 -1.94
CA VAL A 8 -3.91 -15.30 -3.39
C VAL A 8 -4.81 -16.26 -4.14
N GLU A 9 -4.87 -17.53 -3.72
CA GLU A 9 -5.79 -18.54 -4.29
C GLU A 9 -7.27 -18.12 -4.17
N LYS A 10 -7.62 -17.37 -3.12
CA LYS A 10 -8.97 -16.81 -2.91
C LYS A 10 -9.25 -15.53 -3.70
N GLY A 11 -8.29 -15.02 -4.47
CA GLY A 11 -8.44 -13.81 -5.28
C GLY A 11 -8.08 -12.50 -4.57
N PHE A 12 -7.49 -12.57 -3.37
CA PHE A 12 -6.94 -11.38 -2.70
C PHE A 12 -5.53 -11.07 -3.16
N GLN A 13 -5.17 -9.78 -3.19
CA GLN A 13 -3.79 -9.37 -3.39
C GLN A 13 -3.05 -9.35 -2.04
N PRO A 14 -1.74 -9.67 -1.98
CA PRO A 14 -0.96 -9.53 -0.74
C PRO A 14 -1.03 -8.13 -0.14
N LEU A 15 -1.22 -7.11 -0.98
CA LEU A 15 -1.42 -5.73 -0.56
C LEU A 15 -2.76 -5.47 0.14
N ASP A 16 -3.79 -6.28 -0.11
CA ASP A 16 -5.08 -6.18 0.59
C ASP A 16 -4.90 -6.62 2.05
N PHE A 17 -4.14 -7.70 2.29
CA PHE A 17 -3.78 -8.13 3.65
C PHE A 17 -2.89 -7.10 4.35
N ARG A 18 -1.89 -6.54 3.65
CA ARG A 18 -1.08 -5.44 4.20
C ARG A 18 -1.94 -4.24 4.58
N TYR A 19 -2.90 -3.87 3.75
CA TYR A 19 -3.83 -2.79 4.04
C TYR A 19 -4.64 -3.10 5.32
N LEU A 20 -5.18 -4.31 5.45
CA LEU A 20 -5.87 -4.76 6.66
C LEU A 20 -4.99 -4.60 7.92
N CYS A 21 -3.73 -5.06 7.88
CA CYS A 21 -2.82 -4.91 9.02
C CYS A 21 -2.56 -3.44 9.40
N LEU A 22 -2.50 -2.54 8.41
CA LEU A 22 -2.28 -1.12 8.65
C LEU A 22 -3.51 -0.39 9.20
N THR A 23 -4.72 -0.93 8.98
CA THR A 23 -5.94 -0.36 9.55
C THR A 23 -6.10 -0.66 11.04
N ALA A 24 -5.48 -1.73 11.54
CA ALA A 24 -5.49 -2.06 12.95
C ALA A 24 -4.33 -1.39 13.68
N HIS A 25 -4.55 -1.03 14.94
CA HIS A 25 -3.46 -0.66 15.82
C HIS A 25 -2.56 -1.87 16.06
N TYR A 26 -1.26 -1.73 15.77
CA TYR A 26 -0.27 -2.81 15.90
C TYR A 26 -0.16 -3.45 17.29
N ARG A 27 -0.64 -2.77 18.34
CA ARG A 27 -0.65 -3.26 19.73
C ARG A 27 -1.89 -4.07 20.08
N ASN A 28 -2.92 -4.01 19.23
CA ASN A 28 -4.17 -4.74 19.44
C ASN A 28 -4.11 -6.06 18.68
N PHE A 29 -4.85 -7.04 19.18
CA PHE A 29 -5.08 -8.27 18.44
C PHE A 29 -5.83 -7.95 17.14
N LEU A 30 -5.33 -8.45 16.01
CA LEU A 30 -6.00 -8.34 14.72
C LEU A 30 -6.85 -9.59 14.52
N ASP A 31 -8.16 -9.45 14.72
CA ASP A 31 -9.12 -10.48 14.35
C ASP A 31 -9.18 -10.60 12.83
N PHE A 32 -8.78 -11.75 12.30
CA PHE A 32 -8.87 -12.03 10.88
C PHE A 32 -10.25 -12.60 10.53
N SER A 33 -10.90 -12.01 9.53
CA SER A 33 -12.08 -12.59 8.88
C SER A 33 -12.05 -12.34 7.38
N GLU A 34 -12.73 -13.21 6.61
CA GLU A 34 -12.85 -13.01 5.16
C GLU A 34 -13.62 -11.73 4.82
N GLU A 35 -14.60 -11.35 5.64
CA GLU A 35 -15.33 -10.09 5.51
C GLU A 35 -14.43 -8.86 5.69
N LEU A 36 -13.53 -8.90 6.67
CA LEU A 36 -12.54 -7.85 6.89
C LEU A 36 -11.55 -7.76 5.72
N MET A 37 -11.14 -8.90 5.16
CA MET A 37 -10.32 -8.94 3.94
C MET A 37 -11.04 -8.33 2.74
N GLN A 38 -12.31 -8.66 2.52
CA GLN A 38 -13.11 -8.09 1.44
C GLN A 38 -13.28 -6.57 1.61
N THR A 39 -13.50 -6.12 2.85
CA THR A 39 -13.59 -4.70 3.19
C THR A 39 -12.27 -3.98 2.94
N ALA A 40 -11.13 -4.58 3.30
CA ALA A 40 -9.80 -4.05 3.04
C ALA A 40 -9.51 -3.94 1.54
N GLN A 41 -9.81 -4.99 0.77
CA GLN A 41 -9.69 -4.99 -0.70
C GLN A 41 -10.53 -3.87 -1.33
N ASN A 42 -11.80 -3.75 -0.95
CA ASN A 42 -12.69 -2.71 -1.47
C ASN A 42 -12.19 -1.30 -1.13
N SER A 43 -11.70 -1.11 0.10
CA SER A 43 -11.15 0.17 0.57
C SER A 43 -9.88 0.55 -0.21
N ARG A 44 -8.98 -0.41 -0.42
CA ARG A 44 -7.77 -0.23 -1.23
C ARG A 44 -8.10 0.10 -2.68
N ASN A 45 -9.06 -0.61 -3.28
CA ASN A 45 -9.51 -0.33 -4.64
C ASN A 45 -10.12 1.07 -4.77
N ASN A 46 -10.88 1.53 -3.78
CA ASN A 46 -11.42 2.89 -3.74
C ASN A 46 -10.32 3.94 -3.61
N LEU A 47 -9.28 3.68 -2.81
CA LEU A 47 -8.12 4.55 -2.70
C LEU A 47 -7.40 4.68 -4.06
N ILE A 48 -7.15 3.57 -4.74
CA ILE A 48 -6.52 3.56 -6.08
C ILE A 48 -7.36 4.35 -7.09
N LYS A 49 -8.68 4.14 -7.11
CA LYS A 49 -9.60 4.90 -7.99
C LYS A 49 -9.54 6.41 -7.73
N LYS A 50 -9.49 6.83 -6.46
CA LYS A 50 -9.34 8.24 -6.10
C LYS A 50 -7.99 8.79 -6.57
N MET A 51 -6.90 8.04 -6.37
CA MET A 51 -5.58 8.42 -6.86
C MET A 51 -5.57 8.58 -8.39
N GLN A 52 -6.11 7.61 -9.12
CA GLN A 52 -6.23 7.67 -10.59
C GLN A 52 -6.99 8.93 -11.02
N LYS A 53 -8.17 9.20 -10.43
CA LYS A 53 -8.93 10.42 -10.71
C LYS A 53 -8.12 11.71 -10.47
N LEU A 54 -7.32 11.76 -9.40
CA LEU A 54 -6.45 12.90 -9.13
C LEU A 54 -5.37 13.04 -10.20
N PHE A 55 -4.73 11.94 -10.60
CA PHE A 55 -3.72 11.95 -11.68
C PHE A 55 -4.32 12.31 -13.04
N ASP A 56 -5.52 11.83 -13.36
CA ASP A 56 -6.25 12.17 -14.59
C ASP A 56 -6.67 13.64 -14.63
N THR A 57 -6.94 14.25 -13.46
CA THR A 57 -7.30 15.67 -13.36
C THR A 57 -6.06 16.59 -13.41
N HIS A 58 -4.92 16.09 -12.92
CA HIS A 58 -3.66 16.84 -12.80
C HIS A 58 -2.59 16.42 -13.82
N THR A 59 -2.95 15.71 -14.90
CA THR A 59 -2.06 15.32 -16.02
C THR A 59 -1.64 16.49 -16.91
N LYS A 60 -1.33 17.63 -16.28
CA LYS A 60 -0.48 18.68 -16.84
C LYS A 60 0.60 19.17 -15.87
N ILE A 61 0.71 18.58 -14.68
CA ILE A 61 1.79 18.83 -13.75
C ILE A 61 2.55 17.52 -13.55
N ILE A 62 3.48 17.29 -14.49
CA ILE A 62 4.74 16.56 -14.34
C ILE A 62 4.84 15.77 -13.03
N ILE A 63 4.59 14.48 -13.11
CA ILE A 63 5.20 13.54 -12.17
C ILE A 63 5.93 12.53 -13.03
N ASP A 64 7.12 12.92 -13.48
CA ASP A 64 8.10 11.98 -14.01
C ASP A 64 8.45 11.01 -12.87
N PHE A 65 7.74 9.90 -12.81
CA PHE A 65 8.08 8.77 -11.95
C PHE A 65 9.32 8.01 -12.47
N ASP A 66 9.85 8.41 -13.63
CA ASP A 66 11.04 7.85 -14.28
C ASP A 66 12.35 8.08 -13.51
N HIS A 67 12.32 8.79 -12.38
CA HIS A 67 13.45 8.85 -11.46
C HIS A 67 13.04 8.40 -10.06
N ALA A 68 12.66 7.13 -9.92
CA ALA A 68 12.88 6.45 -8.64
C ALA A 68 14.38 6.54 -8.31
N MET A 69 14.75 7.44 -7.40
CA MET A 69 16.12 7.54 -6.90
C MET A 69 16.49 6.17 -6.28
N PRO A 70 17.55 5.50 -6.74
CA PRO A 70 17.99 4.23 -6.16
C PRO A 70 18.18 4.39 -4.65
N TYR A 71 17.76 3.38 -3.87
CA TYR A 71 17.79 3.40 -2.40
C TYR A 71 19.13 3.88 -1.82
N GLU A 72 20.23 3.56 -2.49
CA GLU A 72 21.58 4.01 -2.13
C GLU A 72 21.74 5.53 -2.06
N LYS A 73 21.17 6.28 -3.02
CA LYS A 73 21.27 7.76 -3.04
C LYS A 73 20.39 8.44 -1.99
N LEU A 74 19.36 7.75 -1.49
CA LEU A 74 18.50 8.25 -0.42
C LEU A 74 19.21 8.19 0.94
N LYS A 75 20.03 7.15 1.16
CA LYS A 75 20.77 6.91 2.41
C LYS A 75 21.76 8.02 2.72
N ASP A 76 22.52 8.45 1.72
CA ASP A 76 23.53 9.51 1.87
C ASP A 76 22.90 10.85 2.27
N LYS A 77 21.71 11.14 1.75
CA LYS A 77 20.99 12.39 1.99
C LYS A 77 20.36 12.45 3.39
N ILE A 78 19.95 11.30 3.93
CA ILE A 78 19.42 11.20 5.30
C ILE A 78 20.56 11.34 6.31
N ASN A 79 21.70 10.69 6.07
CA ASN A 79 22.84 10.73 6.98
C ASN A 79 23.53 12.11 7.01
N SER A 80 23.53 12.85 5.89
CA SER A 80 24.06 14.21 5.81
C SER A 80 23.20 15.27 6.54
N LYS A 81 21.97 14.95 6.95
CA LYS A 81 21.09 15.93 7.64
C LYS A 81 21.20 15.85 9.17
N TYR A 82 21.88 14.84 9.70
CA TYR A 82 22.01 14.61 11.14
C TYR A 82 23.48 14.44 11.58
N VAL A 83 24.43 14.91 10.75
CA VAL A 83 25.85 15.12 11.08
C VAL A 83 26.21 16.54 10.69
#